data_AF-A0A259IFD4-F1
#
_entry.id   AF-A0A259IFD4-F1
#
_cell.length_a   1.000
_cell.length_b   1.000
_cell.length_c   1.000
_cell.angle_alpha   90.00
_cell.angle_beta   90.00
_cell.angle_gamma   90.00
#
_symmetry.space_group_name_H-M   'P 1'
#
loop_
_entity.id
_entity.type
_entity.pdbx_description
1 polymer ?
#
loop_
_entity_poly.entity_id
_entity_poly.type
_entity_poly.pdbx_seq_one_letter_code
_entity_poly.pdbx_strand_id
1 'polypeptide(L)'
;RICSILTQWGGQVSDLKGADLSLLQSKASDHLLRRLAEYPEMLTDAAADLAPHALAFYLRDLAGDFHTFYNADRVLVDDPALKLTRLALLSATRQVLENGLKVLGVSAPAKM
;
A
#
# COMPACT_ATOMS: atom_id res chain seq x y z
N ARG A 1 -3.04 8.44 6.73
CA ARG A 1 -3.08 9.20 5.44
C ARG A 1 -3.83 8.44 4.35
N ILE A 2 -3.48 7.19 4.03
CA ILE A 2 -4.15 6.41 2.97
C ILE A 2 -5.67 6.36 3.18
N CYS A 3 -6.12 6.03 4.40
CA CYS A 3 -7.54 6.01 4.75
C CYS A 3 -8.24 7.34 4.43
N SER A 4 -7.62 8.47 4.76
CA SER A 4 -8.15 9.81 4.45
C SER A 4 -8.34 10.05 2.95
N ILE A 5 -7.40 9.59 2.12
CA ILE A 5 -7.47 9.74 0.65
C ILE A 5 -8.59 8.87 0.08
N LEU A 6 -8.71 7.62 0.54
CA LEU A 6 -9.80 6.73 0.13
C LEU A 6 -11.16 7.30 0.54
N THR A 7 -11.27 7.86 1.74
CA THR A 7 -12.49 8.57 2.19
C THR A 7 -12.78 9.79 1.32
N GLN A 8 -11.76 10.59 0.98
CA GLN A 8 -11.92 11.78 0.13
C GLN A 8 -12.37 11.42 -1.29
N TRP A 9 -11.90 10.29 -1.83
CA TRP A 9 -12.33 9.79 -3.12
C TRP A 9 -13.82 9.40 -3.13
N GLY A 10 -14.32 8.81 -2.04
CA GLY A 10 -15.75 8.54 -1.84
C GLY A 10 -16.31 7.33 -2.62
N GLY A 11 -15.46 6.55 -3.29
CA GLY A 11 -15.84 5.31 -3.99
C GLY A 11 -15.67 4.05 -3.13
N GLN A 12 -15.92 2.87 -3.73
CA GLN A 12 -15.74 1.59 -3.06
C GLN A 12 -14.49 0.87 -3.54
N VAL A 13 -13.78 0.17 -2.64
CA VAL A 13 -12.57 -0.58 -2.99
C VAL A 13 -12.83 -1.66 -4.05
N SER A 14 -14.06 -2.19 -4.14
CA SER A 14 -14.50 -3.09 -5.22
C SER A 14 -14.33 -2.49 -6.62
N ASP A 15 -14.48 -1.18 -6.75
CA ASP A 15 -14.39 -0.46 -8.03
C ASP A 15 -12.94 -0.41 -8.55
N LEU A 16 -11.96 -0.72 -7.68
CA LEU A 16 -10.54 -0.69 -8.00
C LEU A 16 -10.03 -2.00 -8.63
N LYS A 17 -10.80 -3.10 -8.58
CA LYS A 17 -10.36 -4.42 -9.06
C LYS A 17 -10.06 -4.47 -10.56
N GLY A 18 -10.71 -3.61 -11.35
CA GLY A 18 -10.55 -3.54 -12.80
C GLY A 18 -9.62 -2.42 -13.27
N ALA A 19 -8.89 -1.77 -12.36
CA ALA A 19 -8.01 -0.66 -12.73
C ALA A 19 -6.87 -1.13 -13.64
N ASP A 20 -6.56 -0.33 -14.66
CA ASP A 20 -5.47 -0.62 -15.60
C ASP A 20 -4.11 -0.29 -14.98
N LEU A 21 -3.47 -1.30 -14.40
CA LEU A 21 -2.18 -1.17 -13.73
C LEU A 21 -1.04 -0.76 -14.67
N SER A 22 -1.21 -0.86 -16.00
CA SER A 22 -0.20 -0.41 -16.97
C SER A 22 0.03 1.12 -16.94
N LEU A 23 -0.88 1.87 -16.31
CA LEU A 23 -0.78 3.31 -16.10
C LEU A 23 0.21 3.69 -14.97
N LEU A 24 0.69 2.72 -14.18
CA LEU A 24 1.72 2.94 -13.15
C LEU A 24 3.12 2.94 -13.78
N GLN A 25 3.50 4.08 -14.35
CA GLN A 25 4.75 4.20 -15.13
C GLN A 25 5.90 4.86 -14.35
N SER A 26 5.65 5.36 -13.14
CA SER A 26 6.68 6.05 -12.37
C SER A 26 7.61 5.06 -11.67
N LYS A 27 8.88 5.43 -11.52
CA LYS A 27 9.86 4.64 -10.74
C LYS A 27 9.40 4.42 -9.29
N ALA A 28 8.74 5.41 -8.69
CA ALA A 28 8.25 5.30 -7.32
C ALA A 28 7.09 4.30 -7.22
N SER A 29 6.21 4.25 -8.23
CA SER A 29 5.14 3.26 -8.29
C SER A 29 5.67 1.84 -8.52
N ASP A 30 6.67 1.66 -9.40
CA ASP A 30 7.32 0.36 -9.62
C ASP A 30 8.01 -0.16 -8.35
N HIS A 31 8.73 0.71 -7.64
CA HIS A 31 9.38 0.36 -6.39
C HIS A 31 8.37 -0.09 -5.32
N LEU A 32 7.27 0.66 -5.16
CA LEU A 32 6.21 0.30 -4.22
C LEU A 32 5.51 -1.02 -4.61
N LEU A 33 5.29 -1.27 -5.91
CA LEU A 33 4.73 -2.53 -6.40
C LEU A 33 5.63 -3.72 -6.06
N ARG A 34 6.94 -3.59 -6.28
CA ARG A 34 7.91 -4.64 -5.95
C ARG A 34 7.91 -4.93 -4.45
N ARG A 35 7.95 -3.89 -3.61
CA ARG A 35 7.86 -4.04 -2.15
C ARG A 35 6.62 -4.83 -1.75
N LEU A 36 5.46 -4.49 -2.30
CA LEU A 36 4.20 -5.20 -2.01
C LEU A 36 4.26 -6.67 -2.42
N ALA A 37 4.92 -6.99 -3.54
CA ALA A 37 5.08 -8.35 -4.03
C ALA A 37 5.99 -9.21 -3.13
N GLU A 38 6.95 -8.61 -2.43
CA GLU A 38 7.85 -9.28 -1.47
C GLU A 38 7.13 -9.72 -0.18
N TYR A 39 5.96 -9.13 0.14
CA TYR A 39 5.27 -9.34 1.41
C TYR A 39 5.02 -10.81 1.78
N PRO A 40 4.49 -11.68 0.87
CA PRO A 40 4.16 -13.05 1.24
C PRO A 40 5.39 -13.89 1.60
N GLU A 41 6.47 -13.74 0.85
CA GLU A 41 7.73 -14.46 1.08
C GLU A 41 8.39 -13.97 2.38
N MET A 42 8.56 -12.64 2.52
CA MET A 42 9.10 -12.03 3.74
C MET A 42 8.32 -12.44 5.00
N LEU A 43 6.99 -12.46 4.94
CA LEU A 43 6.16 -12.86 6.07
C LEU A 43 6.33 -14.35 6.42
N THR A 44 6.49 -15.19 5.40
CA THR A 44 6.72 -16.64 5.56
C THR A 44 8.06 -16.89 6.26
N ASP A 45 9.11 -16.23 5.80
CA ASP A 45 10.46 -16.35 6.37
C ASP A 45 10.49 -15.81 7.81
N ALA A 46 9.91 -14.64 8.05
CA ALA A 46 9.82 -14.06 9.39
C ALA A 46 9.06 -14.96 10.38
N ALA A 47 8.04 -15.69 9.90
CA ALA A 47 7.31 -16.65 10.71
C ALA A 47 8.12 -17.92 11.00
N ALA A 48 8.85 -18.45 10.00
CA ALA A 48 9.71 -19.61 10.15
C ALA A 48 10.85 -19.36 11.16
N ASP A 49 11.45 -18.17 11.10
CA ASP A 49 12.58 -17.77 11.94
C ASP A 49 12.16 -17.17 13.29
N LEU A 50 10.85 -17.06 13.57
CA LEU A 50 10.31 -16.37 14.74
C LEU A 50 10.88 -14.95 14.91
N ALA A 51 10.98 -14.22 13.80
CA ALA A 51 11.64 -12.92 13.68
C ALA A 51 10.62 -11.77 13.49
N PRO A 52 9.84 -11.37 14.51
CA PRO A 52 8.81 -10.32 14.37
C PRO A 52 9.38 -8.94 14.00
N HIS A 53 10.66 -8.70 14.32
CA HIS A 53 11.35 -7.46 13.95
C HIS A 53 11.52 -7.32 12.42
N ALA A 54 11.63 -8.43 11.68
CA ALA A 54 11.72 -8.41 10.22
C ALA A 54 10.44 -7.84 9.62
N LEU A 55 9.28 -8.27 10.12
CA LEU A 55 7.98 -7.70 9.73
C LEU A 55 7.90 -6.22 10.11
N ALA A 56 8.35 -5.81 11.29
CA ALA A 56 8.33 -4.41 11.70
C ALA A 56 9.20 -3.53 10.77
N PHE A 57 10.39 -4.01 10.37
CA PHE A 57 11.25 -3.32 9.42
C PHE A 57 10.63 -3.25 8.02
N TYR A 58 10.07 -4.35 7.52
CA TYR A 58 9.36 -4.36 6.26
C TYR A 58 8.21 -3.34 6.24
N LEU A 59 7.40 -3.26 7.31
CA LEU A 59 6.28 -2.31 7.38
C LEU A 59 6.76 -0.85 7.42
N ARG A 60 7.85 -0.57 8.12
CA ARG A 60 8.49 0.75 8.13
C ARG A 60 8.95 1.13 6.72
N ASP A 61 9.62 0.21 6.04
CA ASP A 61 10.19 0.47 4.73
C ASP A 61 9.08 0.60 3.67
N LEU A 62 8.03 -0.23 3.74
CA LEU A 62 6.81 -0.10 2.93
C LEU A 62 6.13 1.27 3.13
N ALA A 63 6.04 1.76 4.37
CA ALA A 63 5.50 3.09 4.64
C ALA A 63 6.37 4.20 4.04
N GLY A 64 7.70 4.03 4.04
CA GLY A 64 8.64 4.92 3.37
C GLY A 64 8.48 4.94 1.86
N ASP A 65 8.37 3.76 1.24
CA ASP A 65 8.15 3.60 -0.21
C ASP A 65 6.82 4.25 -0.64
N PHE A 66 5.77 4.06 0.17
CA PHE A 66 4.50 4.76 -0.01
C PHE A 66 4.65 6.27 0.07
N HIS A 67 5.41 6.79 1.04
CA HIS A 67 5.63 8.23 1.18
C HIS A 67 6.35 8.81 -0.05
N THR A 68 7.37 8.12 -0.54
CA THR A 68 8.08 8.47 -1.77
C THR A 68 7.13 8.52 -2.98
N PHE A 69 6.33 7.48 -3.17
CA PHE A 69 5.31 7.44 -4.22
C PHE A 69 4.31 8.60 -4.08
N TYR A 70 3.77 8.81 -2.89
CA TYR A 70 2.75 9.83 -2.65
C TYR A 70 3.23 11.26 -2.93
N ASN A 71 4.51 11.55 -2.66
CA ASN A 71 5.12 12.84 -2.96
C ASN A 71 5.43 13.01 -4.45
N ALA A 72 5.80 11.94 -5.14
CA ALA A 72 6.13 11.97 -6.57
C ALA A 72 4.87 12.00 -7.46
N ASP A 73 3.83 11.25 -7.08
CA ASP A 73 2.65 11.01 -7.90
C ASP A 73 1.36 11.52 -7.22
N ARG A 74 0.78 12.58 -7.79
CA ARG A 74 -0.53 13.06 -7.34
C ARG A 74 -1.60 11.99 -7.57
N VAL A 75 -2.25 11.53 -6.50
CA VAL A 75 -3.25 10.45 -6.57
C VAL A 75 -4.59 10.92 -7.12
N LEU A 76 -5.13 12.01 -6.55
CA LEU A 76 -6.42 12.58 -6.96
C LEU A 76 -6.20 13.55 -8.12
N VAL A 77 -6.28 13.00 -9.33
CA VAL A 77 -6.16 13.69 -10.62
C VAL A 77 -7.46 13.62 -11.42
N ASP A 78 -7.57 14.45 -12.44
CA ASP A 78 -8.79 14.57 -13.26
C ASP A 78 -9.01 13.33 -14.13
N ASP A 79 -7.93 12.71 -14.63
CA ASP A 79 -7.99 11.46 -15.37
C ASP A 79 -8.56 10.32 -14.49
N PRO A 80 -9.77 9.81 -14.79
CA PRO A 80 -10.41 8.78 -13.99
C PRO A 80 -9.61 7.46 -13.96
N ALA A 81 -9.03 7.05 -15.09
CA ALA A 81 -8.35 5.77 -15.21
C ALA A 81 -7.05 5.79 -14.38
N LEU A 82 -6.26 6.86 -14.50
CA LEU A 82 -5.04 7.03 -13.73
C LEU A 82 -5.33 7.19 -12.23
N LYS A 83 -6.37 7.94 -11.87
CA LYS A 83 -6.82 8.10 -10.48
C LYS A 83 -7.20 6.75 -9.86
N LEU A 84 -8.05 5.96 -10.52
CA LEU A 84 -8.46 4.64 -10.01
C LEU A 84 -7.26 3.70 -9.86
N THR A 85 -6.34 3.75 -10.81
CA THR A 85 -5.12 2.93 -10.77
C THR A 85 -4.22 3.30 -9.59
N ARG A 86 -3.98 4.59 -9.35
CA ARG A 86 -3.20 5.05 -8.18
C ARG A 86 -3.92 4.73 -6.87
N LEU A 87 -5.26 4.83 -6.83
CA LEU A 87 -6.05 4.43 -5.67
C LEU A 87 -6.00 2.92 -5.40
N ALA A 88 -5.94 2.09 -6.44
CA ALA A 88 -5.75 0.63 -6.31
C ALA A 88 -4.43 0.32 -5.61
N LEU A 89 -3.34 0.98 -6.01
CA LEU A 89 -2.03 0.86 -5.36
C LEU A 89 -2.11 1.28 -3.88
N LEU A 90 -2.73 2.42 -3.57
CA LEU A 90 -2.96 2.87 -2.19
C LEU A 90 -3.73 1.84 -1.37
N SER A 91 -4.80 1.27 -1.94
CA SER A 91 -5.64 0.28 -1.26
C SER A 91 -4.84 -0.99 -0.95
N ALA A 92 -4.01 -1.46 -1.88
CA ALA A 92 -3.12 -2.60 -1.67
C ALA A 92 -2.10 -2.32 -0.55
N THR A 93 -1.45 -1.15 -0.57
CA THR A 93 -0.53 -0.73 0.50
C THR A 93 -1.22 -0.69 1.85
N ARG A 94 -2.43 -0.12 1.93
CA ARG A 94 -3.21 -0.07 3.19
C ARG A 94 -3.48 -1.48 3.71
N GLN A 95 -3.88 -2.40 2.84
CA GLN A 95 -4.19 -3.77 3.22
C GLN A 95 -2.97 -4.49 3.81
N VAL A 96 -1.79 -4.35 3.18
CA VAL A 96 -0.55 -4.97 3.66
C VAL A 96 -0.12 -4.37 5.00
N LEU A 97 -0.22 -3.05 5.17
CA LEU A 97 0.06 -2.39 6.45
C LEU A 97 -0.88 -2.90 7.56
N GLU A 98 -2.18 -2.98 7.28
CA GLU A 98 -3.18 -3.50 8.23
C GLU A 98 -2.91 -4.95 8.60
N ASN A 99 -2.60 -5.81 7.62
CA ASN A 99 -2.28 -7.21 7.85
C ASN A 99 -1.04 -7.36 8.74
N GLY A 100 0.05 -6.66 8.42
CA GLY A 100 1.28 -6.75 9.19
C GLY A 100 1.14 -6.20 10.61
N LEU A 101 0.49 -5.06 10.79
CA LEU A 101 0.22 -4.50 12.13
C LEU A 101 -0.63 -5.45 12.97
N LYS A 102 -1.65 -6.09 12.36
CA LYS A 102 -2.48 -7.09 13.02
C LYS A 102 -1.67 -8.30 13.48
N VAL A 103 -0.73 -8.80 12.66
CA VAL A 103 0.18 -9.88 13.04
C VAL A 103 1.06 -9.48 14.23
N LEU A 104 1.50 -8.22 14.29
CA LEU A 104 2.26 -7.68 15.42
C LEU A 104 1.40 -7.37 16.66
N GLY A 105 0.09 -7.59 16.61
CA GLY A 105 -0.83 -7.28 17.71
C GLY A 105 -1.08 -5.77 17.92
N VAL A 106 -0.82 -4.94 16.90
CA VAL A 106 -0.98 -3.48 16.95
C VAL A 106 -2.24 -3.08 16.19
N SER A 107 -2.99 -2.12 16.73
CA SER A 107 -4.17 -1.57 16.05
C SER A 107 -3.78 -0.71 14.85
N ALA A 108 -4.58 -0.77 13.78
CA ALA A 108 -4.41 0.04 12.57
C ALA A 108 -5.63 1.00 12.42
N PRO A 109 -5.70 2.10 13.21
CA PRO A 109 -6.88 2.95 13.22
C PRO A 109 -7.03 3.72 11.90
N ALA A 110 -8.28 3.96 11.48
CA ALA A 110 -8.59 4.70 10.26
C ALA A 110 -8.21 6.20 10.35
N LYS A 111 -8.13 6.74 11.56
CA LYS A 111 -7.70 8.10 11.88
C LYS A 111 -6.82 8.06 13.14
N MET A 112 -5.80 8.89 13.18
CA MET A 112 -5.00 9.15 14.38
C MET A 112 -5.61 10.30 15.18
#